data_AF-A0A414AEY5-F1
#
_entry.id   AF-A0A414AEY5-F1
#
_cell.length_a   1.000
_cell.length_b   1.000
_cell.length_c   1.000
_cell.angle_alpha   90.00
_cell.angle_beta   90.00
_cell.angle_gamma   90.00
#
_symmetry.space_group_name_H-M   'P 1'
#
loop_
_entity.id
_entity.type
_entity.pdbx_description
1 polymer ?
#
loop_
_entity_poly.entity_id
_entity_poly.type
_entity_poly.pdbx_seq_one_letter_code
_entity_poly.pdbx_strand_id
1 'polypeptide(L)'
;MAGEVLSVIRTLAGEGITMLIVTNEMKFTRDVSSRIFYMDQGELYEDGPPEQIFGHPKKERTRAFVKGLEVFEQEITSRRFDFIEINMAIEEFGRRQILSQRHINNIELIFEELCVQTLLGRMGDEIRLGFAVEVSEADESCLVTVTYGGNAFNPFMDCADSLSMVLLSRMVRQYSHRFQNGNNQINLHL
;
A
#
# COMPACT_ATOMS: atom_id res chain seq x y z
N MET A 1 21.69 3.28 21.90
CA MET A 1 22.36 2.00 21.55
C MET A 1 22.62 1.88 20.05
N ALA A 2 21.64 2.01 19.15
CA ALA A 2 21.90 1.92 17.70
C ALA A 2 22.91 2.95 17.16
N GLY A 3 22.86 4.21 17.62
CA GLY A 3 23.75 5.28 17.14
C GLY A 3 25.25 5.05 17.39
N GLU A 4 25.63 4.36 18.47
CA GLU A 4 27.04 4.02 18.75
C GLU A 4 27.56 2.98 17.75
N VAL A 5 26.74 1.97 17.43
CA VAL A 5 27.08 0.94 16.44
C VAL A 5 27.21 1.54 15.05
N LEU A 6 26.26 2.41 14.65
CA LEU A 6 26.30 3.08 13.34
C LEU A 6 27.55 3.99 13.20
N SER A 7 27.99 4.61 14.29
CA SER A 7 29.22 5.41 14.31
C SER A 7 30.46 4.55 14.04
N VAL A 8 30.57 3.39 14.69
CA VAL A 8 31.67 2.44 14.46
C VAL A 8 31.67 1.97 13.01
N ILE A 9 30.51 1.64 12.43
CA ILE A 9 30.44 1.18 11.03
C ILE A 9 30.85 2.30 10.06
N ARG A 10 30.49 3.57 10.32
CA ARG A 10 30.96 4.71 9.51
C ARG A 10 32.48 4.82 9.52
N THR A 11 33.12 4.65 10.69
CA THR A 11 34.58 4.66 10.82
C THR A 11 35.21 3.55 10.00
N LEU A 12 34.72 2.31 10.13
CA LEU A 12 35.25 1.15 9.38
C LEU A 12 35.08 1.30 7.86
N ALA A 13 33.97 1.91 7.40
CA ALA A 13 33.79 2.23 6.00
C ALA A 13 34.84 3.23 5.48
N GLY A 14 35.16 4.25 6.28
CA GLY A 14 36.18 5.25 5.95
C GLY A 14 37.60 4.67 5.88
N GLU A 15 37.87 3.57 6.57
CA GLU A 15 39.14 2.84 6.55
C GLU A 15 39.33 1.98 5.29
N GLY A 16 38.33 1.91 4.40
CA GLY A 16 38.43 1.18 3.12
C GLY A 16 38.17 -0.32 3.24
N ILE A 17 37.56 -0.77 4.34
CA ILE A 17 37.18 -2.17 4.55
C ILE A 17 35.99 -2.52 3.65
N THR A 18 36.05 -3.67 2.98
CA THR A 18 34.90 -4.20 2.24
C THR A 18 33.87 -4.77 3.20
N MET A 19 32.64 -4.26 3.16
CA MET A 19 31.57 -4.66 4.07
C MET A 19 30.27 -4.95 3.31
N LEU A 20 29.54 -5.97 3.78
CA LEU A 20 28.15 -6.24 3.41
C LEU A 20 27.29 -5.96 4.64
N ILE A 21 26.31 -5.06 4.51
CA ILE A 21 25.46 -4.63 5.62
C ILE A 21 24.01 -4.90 5.25
N VAL A 22 23.28 -5.57 6.14
CA VAL A 22 21.82 -5.74 6.05
C VAL A 22 21.20 -4.83 7.11
N THR A 23 20.40 -3.86 6.69
CA THR A 23 19.81 -2.86 7.58
C THR A 23 18.53 -2.26 7.00
N ASN A 24 17.67 -1.73 7.87
CA ASN A 24 16.51 -0.91 7.54
C ASN A 24 16.76 0.59 7.82
N GLU A 25 17.97 0.99 8.19
CA GLU A 25 18.33 2.38 8.49
C GLU A 25 18.67 3.16 7.20
N MET A 26 17.64 3.70 6.53
CA MET A 26 17.78 4.34 5.21
C MET A 26 18.74 5.53 5.19
N LYS A 27 18.70 6.39 6.22
CA LYS A 27 19.61 7.55 6.34
C LYS A 27 21.06 7.13 6.45
N PHE A 28 21.34 6.09 7.23
CA PHE A 28 22.68 5.54 7.36
C PHE A 28 23.14 4.88 6.05
N THR A 29 22.27 4.11 5.41
CA THR A 29 22.58 3.42 4.16
C THR A 29 22.96 4.42 3.06
N ARG A 30 22.23 5.53 2.96
CA ARG A 30 22.53 6.61 2.01
C ARG A 30 23.94 7.20 2.20
N ASP A 31 24.41 7.30 3.43
CA ASP A 31 25.69 7.96 3.75
C ASP A 31 26.91 7.05 3.58
N VAL A 32 26.74 5.73 3.73
CA VAL A 32 27.86 4.79 3.88
C VAL A 32 27.99 3.79 2.72
N SER A 33 26.89 3.50 2.03
CA SER A 33 26.91 2.49 0.96
C SER A 33 27.46 3.04 -0.35
N SER A 34 28.20 2.21 -1.09
CA SER A 34 28.61 2.47 -2.47
C SER A 34 27.69 1.83 -3.50
N ARG A 35 26.93 0.81 -3.09
CA ARG A 35 25.92 0.09 -3.88
C ARG A 35 24.85 -0.44 -2.94
N ILE A 36 23.60 -0.42 -3.37
CA ILE A 36 22.44 -0.92 -2.62
C ILE A 36 21.80 -2.06 -3.40
N PHE A 37 21.40 -3.09 -2.66
CA PHE A 37 20.56 -4.18 -3.14
C PHE A 37 19.22 -4.10 -2.41
N TYR A 38 18.17 -3.77 -3.13
CA TYR A 38 16.81 -3.87 -2.63
C TYR A 38 16.27 -5.27 -2.91
N MET A 39 15.90 -5.96 -1.84
CA MET A 39 15.30 -7.29 -1.90
C MET A 39 13.79 -7.21 -1.72
N ASP A 40 13.06 -7.99 -2.50
CA ASP A 40 11.61 -8.13 -2.41
C ASP A 40 11.22 -9.57 -2.75
N GLN A 41 10.27 -10.13 -2.01
CA GLN A 41 9.83 -11.53 -2.14
C GLN A 41 10.97 -12.57 -2.14
N GLY A 42 12.06 -12.29 -1.41
CA GLY A 42 13.23 -13.18 -1.33
C GLY A 42 14.18 -13.10 -2.53
N GLU A 43 13.92 -12.21 -3.49
CA GLU A 43 14.75 -12.00 -4.68
C GLU A 43 15.44 -10.62 -4.65
N LEU A 44 16.57 -10.50 -5.34
CA LEU A 44 17.18 -9.20 -5.63
C LEU A 44 16.31 -8.50 -6.67
N TYR A 45 15.52 -7.54 -6.21
CA TYR A 45 14.55 -6.85 -7.04
C TYR A 45 15.17 -5.64 -7.73
N GLU A 46 15.92 -4.78 -7.05
CA GLU A 46 16.62 -3.67 -7.71
C GLU A 46 18.01 -3.47 -7.11
N ASP A 47 18.98 -3.06 -7.93
CA ASP A 47 20.31 -2.70 -7.46
C ASP A 47 20.87 -1.48 -8.18
N GLY A 48 21.69 -0.72 -7.48
CA GLY A 48 22.27 0.50 -8.02
C GLY A 48 23.01 1.34 -6.99
N PRO A 49 23.57 2.48 -7.41
CA PRO A 49 24.15 3.45 -6.49
C PRO A 49 23.05 4.09 -5.61
N PRO A 50 23.38 4.56 -4.40
CA PRO A 50 22.41 5.15 -3.47
C PRO A 50 21.60 6.29 -4.06
N GLU A 51 22.23 7.15 -4.87
CA GLU A 51 21.57 8.29 -5.52
C GLU A 51 20.46 7.82 -6.46
N GLN A 52 20.68 6.70 -7.17
CA GLN A 52 19.68 6.13 -8.05
C GLN A 52 18.59 5.44 -7.24
N ILE A 53 18.92 4.55 -6.31
CA ILE A 53 17.92 3.80 -5.55
C ILE A 53 17.03 4.74 -4.74
N PHE A 54 17.63 5.72 -4.07
CA PHE A 54 16.86 6.62 -3.22
C PHE A 54 16.28 7.85 -3.92
N GLY A 55 16.88 8.33 -5.01
CA GLY A 55 16.45 9.54 -5.72
C GLY A 55 15.56 9.22 -6.93
N HIS A 56 15.93 8.21 -7.70
CA HIS A 56 15.27 7.83 -8.95
C HIS A 56 15.14 6.29 -9.08
N PRO A 57 14.43 5.63 -8.14
CA PRO A 57 14.20 4.19 -8.22
C PRO A 57 13.48 3.84 -9.52
N LYS A 58 13.96 2.80 -10.22
CA LYS A 58 13.45 2.40 -11.54
C LYS A 58 12.26 1.48 -11.42
N LYS A 59 12.18 0.68 -10.36
CA LYS A 59 11.09 -0.28 -10.15
C LYS A 59 10.07 0.24 -9.16
N GLU A 60 8.82 -0.17 -9.36
CA GLU A 60 7.69 0.40 -8.64
C GLU A 60 7.71 0.06 -7.15
N ARG A 61 8.04 -1.19 -6.79
CA ARG A 61 8.13 -1.60 -5.39
C ARG A 61 9.29 -0.92 -4.65
N THR A 62 10.45 -0.76 -5.30
CA THR A 62 11.57 0.01 -4.74
C THR A 62 11.19 1.48 -4.54
N ARG A 63 10.45 2.06 -5.49
CA ARG A 63 9.93 3.42 -5.37
C ARG A 63 8.93 3.57 -4.23
N ALA A 64 8.05 2.60 -4.03
CA ALA A 64 7.13 2.58 -2.90
C ALA A 64 7.92 2.51 -1.58
N PHE A 65 8.81 1.52 -1.46
CA PHE A 65 9.64 1.30 -0.28
C PHE A 65 10.48 2.53 0.10
N VAL A 66 11.18 3.15 -0.85
CA VAL A 66 12.02 4.33 -0.62
C VAL A 66 11.20 5.54 -0.17
N LYS A 67 9.93 5.63 -0.60
CA LYS A 67 9.01 6.70 -0.20
C LYS A 67 8.30 6.43 1.12
N GLY A 68 8.56 5.30 1.77
CA GLY A 68 7.79 4.87 2.95
C GLY A 68 6.32 4.62 2.62
N LEU A 69 6.05 4.19 1.38
CA LEU A 69 4.73 3.72 0.96
C LEU A 69 4.62 2.24 1.29
N GLU A 70 3.81 1.95 2.28
CA GLU A 70 3.46 0.60 2.69
C GLU A 70 2.11 0.26 2.09
N VAL A 71 2.04 -0.89 1.42
CA VAL A 71 0.87 -1.29 0.64
C VAL A 71 0.35 -2.63 1.11
N PHE A 72 -0.94 -2.67 1.43
CA PHE A 72 -1.72 -3.89 1.55
C PHE A 72 -2.50 -4.09 0.25
N GLU A 73 -2.45 -5.27 -0.35
CA GLU A 73 -3.22 -5.58 -1.56
C GLU A 73 -3.94 -6.92 -1.38
N GLN A 74 -5.20 -6.98 -1.83
CA GLN A 74 -5.96 -8.20 -1.96
C GLN A 74 -6.73 -8.28 -3.27
N GLU A 75 -6.69 -9.45 -3.89
CA GLU A 75 -7.51 -9.78 -5.06
C GLU A 75 -8.61 -10.78 -4.70
N ILE A 76 -9.85 -10.42 -4.97
CA ILE A 76 -11.02 -11.26 -4.84
C ILE A 76 -11.39 -11.76 -6.24
N THR A 77 -11.29 -13.07 -6.44
CA THR A 77 -11.62 -13.76 -7.69
C THR A 77 -12.78 -14.76 -7.53
N SER A 78 -13.31 -14.90 -6.31
CA SER A 78 -14.33 -15.88 -5.95
C SER A 78 -15.22 -15.34 -4.84
N ARG A 79 -16.53 -15.67 -4.88
CA ARG A 79 -17.48 -15.41 -3.78
C ARG A 79 -17.20 -16.21 -2.51
N ARG A 80 -16.37 -17.24 -2.60
CA ARG A 80 -15.95 -18.07 -1.47
C ARG A 80 -14.65 -17.56 -0.83
N PHE A 81 -14.33 -16.28 -0.98
CA PHE A 81 -13.18 -15.67 -0.32
C PHE A 81 -13.37 -15.69 1.20
N ASP A 82 -12.27 -15.76 1.94
CA ASP A 82 -12.30 -15.74 3.40
C ASP A 82 -12.34 -14.29 3.90
N PHE A 83 -13.55 -13.85 4.25
CA PHE A 83 -13.78 -12.50 4.78
C PHE A 83 -13.05 -12.26 6.11
N ILE A 84 -12.95 -13.29 6.96
CA ILE A 84 -12.34 -13.18 8.29
C ILE A 84 -10.83 -13.03 8.12
N GLU A 85 -10.22 -13.84 7.25
CA GLU A 85 -8.79 -13.74 6.93
C GLU A 85 -8.41 -12.35 6.40
N ILE A 86 -9.21 -11.79 5.48
CA ILE A 86 -8.94 -10.46 4.93
C ILE A 86 -9.07 -9.37 6.01
N ASN A 87 -10.09 -9.40 6.85
CA ASN A 87 -10.24 -8.42 7.93
C ASN A 87 -9.09 -8.49 8.94
N MET A 88 -8.68 -9.70 9.34
CA MET A 88 -7.51 -9.86 10.20
C MET A 88 -6.25 -9.29 9.54
N ALA A 89 -6.09 -9.49 8.24
CA ALA A 89 -4.95 -8.96 7.50
C ALA A 89 -4.98 -7.42 7.39
N ILE A 90 -6.16 -6.81 7.22
CA ILE A 90 -6.37 -5.36 7.27
C ILE A 90 -6.02 -4.82 8.67
N GLU A 91 -6.52 -5.45 9.72
CA GLU A 91 -6.25 -5.05 11.11
C GLU A 91 -4.75 -5.15 11.42
N GLU A 92 -4.10 -6.26 11.06
CA GLU A 92 -2.67 -6.46 11.26
C GLU A 92 -1.85 -5.45 10.46
N PHE A 93 -2.21 -5.19 9.21
CA PHE A 93 -1.58 -4.14 8.41
C PHE A 93 -1.71 -2.77 9.09
N GLY A 94 -2.93 -2.35 9.43
CA GLY A 94 -3.17 -1.06 10.06
C GLY A 94 -2.41 -0.90 11.39
N ARG A 95 -2.32 -1.96 12.20
CA ARG A 95 -1.52 -1.96 13.43
C ARG A 95 -0.02 -1.86 13.18
N ARG A 96 0.52 -2.56 12.17
CA ARG A 96 1.94 -2.47 11.78
C ARG A 96 2.29 -1.06 11.29
N GLN A 97 1.37 -0.42 10.58
CA GLN A 97 1.52 0.95 10.07
C GLN A 97 1.09 2.04 11.08
N ILE A 98 0.85 1.68 12.35
CA ILE A 98 0.54 2.61 13.44
C ILE A 98 -0.69 3.51 13.10
N LEU A 99 -1.64 2.97 12.33
CA LEU A 99 -2.87 3.67 12.03
C LEU A 99 -3.74 3.79 13.28
N SER A 100 -4.46 4.90 13.40
CA SER A 100 -5.47 5.04 14.45
C SER A 100 -6.58 3.99 14.29
N GLN A 101 -7.20 3.55 15.38
CA GLN A 101 -8.33 2.61 15.32
C GLN A 101 -9.45 3.11 14.38
N ARG A 102 -9.65 4.43 14.31
CA ARG A 102 -10.63 5.03 13.40
C ARG A 102 -10.27 4.80 11.94
N HIS A 103 -8.99 4.92 11.56
CA HIS A 103 -8.56 4.64 10.19
C HIS A 103 -8.73 3.15 9.85
N ILE A 104 -8.36 2.25 10.77
CA ILE A 104 -8.53 0.80 10.57
C ILE A 104 -10.02 0.48 10.35
N ASN A 105 -10.90 0.95 11.23
CA ASN A 105 -12.34 0.74 11.10
C ASN A 105 -12.91 1.35 9.79
N ASN A 106 -12.40 2.50 9.34
CA ASN A 106 -12.81 3.10 8.07
C ASN A 106 -12.39 2.22 6.87
N ILE A 107 -11.18 1.66 6.90
CA ILE A 107 -10.68 0.75 5.86
C ILE A 107 -11.54 -0.52 5.81
N GLU A 108 -11.81 -1.13 6.96
CA GLU A 108 -12.70 -2.30 7.08
C GLU A 108 -14.11 -1.99 6.57
N LEU A 109 -14.66 -0.83 6.93
CA LEU A 109 -15.98 -0.41 6.50
C LEU A 109 -16.04 -0.13 4.98
N ILE A 110 -14.98 0.42 4.39
CA ILE A 110 -14.85 0.50 2.92
C ILE A 110 -14.83 -0.90 2.32
N PHE A 111 -14.04 -1.81 2.87
CA PHE A 111 -13.98 -3.18 2.37
C PHE A 111 -15.37 -3.85 2.41
N GLU A 112 -16.08 -3.76 3.52
CA GLU A 112 -17.40 -4.35 3.68
C GLU A 112 -18.45 -3.69 2.76
N GLU A 113 -18.64 -2.38 2.86
CA GLU A 113 -19.74 -1.68 2.18
C GLU A 113 -19.49 -1.54 0.68
N LEU A 114 -18.26 -1.20 0.28
CA LEU A 114 -17.92 -0.98 -1.12
C LEU A 114 -17.61 -2.31 -1.82
N CYS A 115 -16.68 -3.10 -1.29
CA CYS A 115 -16.20 -4.30 -1.99
C CYS A 115 -17.23 -5.43 -1.90
N VAL A 116 -17.68 -5.75 -0.69
CA VAL A 116 -18.55 -6.93 -0.47
C VAL A 116 -20.01 -6.62 -0.79
N GLN A 117 -20.60 -5.58 -0.18
CA GLN A 117 -22.03 -5.31 -0.34
C GLN A 117 -22.36 -4.68 -1.70
N THR A 118 -21.60 -3.66 -2.13
CA THR A 118 -21.93 -2.90 -3.34
C THR A 118 -21.42 -3.54 -4.63
N LEU A 119 -20.13 -3.91 -4.67
CA LEU A 119 -19.47 -4.35 -5.91
C LEU A 119 -19.64 -5.84 -6.16
N LEU A 120 -19.29 -6.70 -5.20
CA LEU A 120 -19.34 -8.15 -5.38
C LEU A 120 -20.76 -8.67 -5.66
N GLY A 121 -21.78 -8.05 -5.05
CA GLY A 121 -23.19 -8.35 -5.30
C GLY A 121 -23.66 -8.07 -6.73
N ARG A 122 -22.93 -7.21 -7.48
CA ARG A 122 -23.26 -6.82 -8.86
C ARG A 122 -22.45 -7.55 -9.92
N MET A 123 -21.37 -8.23 -9.53
CA MET A 123 -20.53 -8.96 -10.46
C MET A 123 -21.24 -10.22 -10.97
N GLY A 124 -20.90 -10.66 -12.19
CA GLY A 124 -21.32 -11.96 -12.71
C GLY A 124 -20.54 -13.11 -12.07
N ASP A 125 -20.40 -14.22 -12.79
CA ASP A 125 -19.60 -15.37 -12.33
C ASP A 125 -18.10 -15.10 -12.38
N GLU A 126 -17.64 -14.25 -13.31
CA GLU A 126 -16.25 -13.81 -13.41
C GLU A 126 -16.01 -12.61 -12.48
N ILE A 127 -15.44 -12.89 -11.32
CA ILE A 127 -15.15 -11.88 -10.30
C ILE A 127 -13.72 -11.36 -10.51
N ARG A 128 -13.60 -10.06 -10.66
CA ARG A 128 -12.32 -9.34 -10.75
C ARG A 128 -12.43 -8.11 -9.88
N LEU A 129 -12.00 -8.21 -8.62
CA LEU A 129 -12.10 -7.15 -7.62
C LEU A 129 -10.78 -7.05 -6.86
N GLY A 130 -10.06 -5.94 -6.99
CA GLY A 130 -8.86 -5.65 -6.22
C GLY A 130 -9.15 -4.61 -5.14
N PHE A 131 -8.58 -4.81 -3.96
CA PHE A 131 -8.62 -3.87 -2.84
C PHE A 131 -7.20 -3.61 -2.38
N ALA A 132 -6.79 -2.35 -2.35
CA ALA A 132 -5.47 -1.96 -1.89
C ALA A 132 -5.56 -0.80 -0.90
N VAL A 133 -4.65 -0.78 0.07
CA VAL A 133 -4.49 0.29 1.04
C VAL A 133 -3.03 0.73 1.00
N GLU A 134 -2.81 1.98 0.63
CA GLU A 134 -1.50 2.62 0.62
C GLU A 134 -1.42 3.59 1.80
N VAL A 135 -0.41 3.41 2.64
CA VAL A 135 -0.09 4.31 3.75
C VAL A 135 1.26 4.95 3.49
N SER A 136 1.33 6.27 3.58
CA SER A 136 2.56 7.04 3.44
C SER A 136 2.92 7.68 4.78
N GLU A 137 4.05 7.29 5.34
CA GLU A 137 4.59 7.95 6.54
C GLU A 137 5.01 9.40 6.26
N ALA A 138 5.37 9.72 5.02
CA ALA A 138 5.95 11.00 4.67
C ALA A 138 4.95 12.17 4.71
N ASP A 139 3.68 11.90 4.37
CA ASP A 139 2.61 12.89 4.32
C ASP A 139 1.38 12.47 5.15
N GLU A 140 1.53 11.45 6.00
CA GLU A 140 0.48 10.89 6.86
C GLU A 140 -0.81 10.54 6.10
N SER A 141 -0.68 10.18 4.82
CA SER A 141 -1.82 9.89 3.95
C SER A 141 -2.17 8.40 3.96
N CYS A 142 -3.47 8.13 3.87
CA CYS A 142 -4.03 6.78 3.70
C CYS A 142 -4.95 6.80 2.48
N LEU A 143 -4.58 6.05 1.45
CA LEU A 143 -5.33 5.92 0.21
C LEU A 143 -5.86 4.48 0.09
N VAL A 144 -7.17 4.33 -0.05
CA VAL A 144 -7.78 3.05 -0.39
C VAL A 144 -8.11 3.04 -1.88
N THR A 145 -7.59 2.05 -2.60
CA THR A 145 -7.83 1.85 -4.03
C THR A 145 -8.66 0.60 -4.23
N VAL A 146 -9.80 0.72 -4.93
CA VAL A 146 -10.66 -0.41 -5.28
C VAL A 146 -10.74 -0.51 -6.80
N THR A 147 -10.33 -1.64 -7.36
CA THR A 147 -10.40 -1.92 -8.80
C THR A 147 -11.42 -3.01 -9.08
N TYR A 148 -12.20 -2.89 -10.15
CA TYR A 148 -13.17 -3.92 -10.49
C TYR A 148 -13.52 -3.98 -11.98
N GLY A 149 -13.65 -5.21 -12.48
CA GLY A 149 -14.07 -5.47 -13.85
C GLY A 149 -15.56 -5.15 -14.08
N GLY A 150 -15.91 -4.89 -15.34
CA GLY A 150 -17.30 -4.75 -15.78
C GLY A 150 -17.52 -3.51 -16.64
N ASN A 151 -18.78 -3.08 -16.73
CA ASN A 151 -19.14 -1.82 -17.38
C ASN A 151 -18.74 -0.62 -16.52
N ALA A 152 -18.69 0.58 -17.13
CA ALA A 152 -18.54 1.83 -16.40
C ALA A 152 -19.61 1.93 -15.32
N PHE A 153 -19.17 2.01 -14.07
CA PHE A 153 -20.05 2.08 -12.91
C PHE A 153 -19.30 2.80 -11.78
N ASN A 154 -19.85 3.87 -11.24
CA ASN A 154 -19.32 4.65 -10.13
C ASN A 154 -20.30 4.61 -8.93
N PRO A 155 -20.06 3.79 -7.91
CA PRO A 155 -20.87 3.68 -6.69
C PRO A 155 -21.27 5.01 -6.05
N PHE A 156 -20.34 5.97 -5.97
CA PHE A 156 -20.58 7.27 -5.33
C PHE A 156 -21.46 8.21 -6.15
N MET A 157 -21.69 7.91 -7.43
CA MET A 157 -22.62 8.64 -8.29
C MET A 157 -23.90 7.84 -8.56
N ASP A 158 -23.76 6.58 -8.97
CA ASP A 158 -24.86 5.72 -9.42
C ASP A 158 -25.68 5.16 -8.25
N CYS A 159 -25.14 5.20 -7.03
CA CYS A 159 -25.79 4.69 -5.81
C CYS A 159 -25.66 5.67 -4.63
N ALA A 160 -25.61 6.98 -4.90
CA ALA A 160 -25.37 8.00 -3.89
C ALA A 160 -26.37 7.97 -2.71
N ASP A 161 -27.62 7.60 -2.96
CA ASP A 161 -28.67 7.54 -1.92
C ASP A 161 -28.65 6.24 -1.09
N SER A 162 -27.80 5.27 -1.44
CA SER A 162 -27.69 4.03 -0.66
C SER A 162 -27.06 4.29 0.71
N LEU A 163 -27.51 3.55 1.73
CA LEU A 163 -26.97 3.67 3.10
C LEU A 163 -25.44 3.48 3.11
N SER A 164 -24.94 2.51 2.35
CA SER A 164 -23.52 2.24 2.15
C SER A 164 -22.77 3.49 1.70
N MET A 165 -23.20 4.15 0.61
CA MET A 165 -22.51 5.33 0.10
C MET A 165 -22.65 6.54 1.04
N VAL A 166 -23.78 6.68 1.75
CA VAL A 166 -23.97 7.73 2.77
C VAL A 166 -23.04 7.53 3.98
N LEU A 167 -22.75 6.28 4.37
CA LEU A 167 -21.78 5.98 5.42
C LEU A 167 -20.36 6.29 4.95
N LEU A 168 -19.97 5.80 3.78
CA LEU A 168 -18.64 6.02 3.21
C LEU A 168 -18.35 7.50 2.93
N SER A 169 -19.35 8.27 2.47
CA SER A 169 -19.16 9.70 2.21
C SER A 169 -18.85 10.53 3.45
N ARG A 170 -19.08 10.01 4.67
CA ARG A 170 -18.74 10.69 5.93
C ARG A 170 -17.29 10.50 6.36
N MET A 171 -16.63 9.45 5.86
CA MET A 171 -15.24 9.13 6.22
C MET A 171 -14.24 9.47 5.10
N VAL A 172 -14.68 9.45 3.85
CA VAL A 172 -13.84 9.76 2.69
C VAL A 172 -13.74 11.27 2.51
N ARG A 173 -12.52 11.82 2.56
CA ARG A 173 -12.25 13.25 2.34
C ARG A 173 -12.37 13.63 0.87
N GLN A 174 -11.84 12.77 0.01
CA GLN A 174 -11.82 12.96 -1.43
C GLN A 174 -11.84 11.60 -2.11
N TYR A 175 -12.55 11.51 -3.24
CA TYR A 175 -12.49 10.34 -4.09
C TYR A 175 -12.31 10.70 -5.56
N SER A 176 -11.87 9.72 -6.34
CA SER A 176 -11.91 9.78 -7.80
C SER A 176 -12.32 8.42 -8.36
N HIS A 177 -12.98 8.44 -9.52
CA HIS A 177 -13.32 7.24 -10.28
C HIS A 177 -12.74 7.35 -11.70
N ARG A 178 -12.25 6.24 -12.22
CA ARG A 178 -11.80 6.10 -13.60
C ARG A 178 -12.33 4.79 -14.16
N PHE A 179 -12.77 4.83 -15.43
CA PHE A 179 -13.07 3.63 -16.20
C PHE A 179 -12.19 3.58 -17.44
N GLN A 180 -11.49 2.45 -17.64
CA GLN A 180 -10.64 2.22 -18.81
C GLN A 180 -10.60 0.72 -19.15
N ASN A 181 -10.80 0.38 -20.43
CA ASN A 181 -10.67 -0.98 -20.96
C ASN A 181 -11.46 -2.06 -20.17
N GLY A 182 -12.70 -1.75 -19.75
CA GLY A 182 -13.53 -2.70 -19.01
C GLY A 182 -13.14 -2.89 -17.53
N ASN A 183 -12.30 -1.99 -17.00
CA ASN A 183 -11.91 -1.93 -15.60
C ASN A 183 -12.26 -0.57 -15.01
N ASN A 184 -12.89 -0.59 -13.85
CA ASN A 184 -13.14 0.56 -13.01
C ASN A 184 -12.05 0.63 -11.93
N GLN A 185 -11.72 1.85 -11.51
CA GLN A 185 -10.85 2.12 -10.38
C GLN A 185 -11.44 3.27 -9.58
N ILE A 186 -11.55 3.09 -8.26
CA ILE A 186 -11.93 4.13 -7.30
C ILE A 186 -10.76 4.34 -6.35
N ASN A 187 -10.35 5.58 -6.17
CA ASN A 187 -9.35 5.98 -5.19
C ASN A 187 -10.05 6.79 -4.09
N LEU A 188 -9.89 6.42 -2.83
CA LEU A 188 -10.54 7.02 -1.65
C LEU A 188 -9.47 7.52 -0.66
N HIS A 189 -9.40 8.82 -0.45
CA HIS A 189 -8.52 9.42 0.55
C HIS A 189 -9.25 9.54 1.89
N LEU A 190 -8.66 8.99 2.95
CA LEU A 190 -9.18 9.01 4.33
C LEU A 190 -8.68 10.22 5.16
#